data_AF-A0A8C9QH70-F1
#
_entry.id   AF-A0A8C9QH70-F1
#
_cell.length_a   1.000
_cell.length_b   1.000
_cell.length_c   1.000
_cell.angle_alpha   90.00
_cell.angle_beta   90.00
_cell.angle_gamma   90.00
#
_symmetry.space_group_name_H-M   'P 1'
#
loop_
_entity.id
_entity.type
_entity.pdbx_description
1 polymer ?
#
loop_
_entity_poly.entity_id
_entity_poly.type
_entity_poly.pdbx_seq_one_letter_code
_entity_poly.pdbx_strand_id
1 'polypeptide(L)'
;QKAFLASLMVLATFMTACNAQCYAITLDNDQGNVHTQCKDINGVTHPLNSKWTNSNCEECYCREREINCCSLVLEPVGFDAKCEKIFHKSNCSYTVVEKNNPGKSCSVNTWVL
;
A
#
# COMPACT_ATOMS: atom_id res chain seq x y z
N GLN A 1 -35.14 44.61 6.20
CA GLN A 1 -33.74 44.72 6.68
C GLN A 1 -33.08 43.37 6.49
N LYS A 2 -32.15 43.31 5.52
CA LYS A 2 -30.94 42.45 5.37
C LYS A 2 -31.06 40.99 5.82
N ALA A 3 -31.02 40.05 4.87
CA ALA A 3 -29.87 39.14 4.64
C ALA A 3 -29.60 38.23 5.87
N PHE A 4 -29.72 36.91 5.78
CA PHE A 4 -28.78 36.08 5.04
C PHE A 4 -29.38 34.70 4.77
N LEU A 5 -29.48 34.36 3.48
CA LEU A 5 -29.24 32.99 3.03
C LEU A 5 -27.78 32.67 3.37
N ALA A 6 -27.53 31.61 4.13
CA ALA A 6 -26.33 30.76 4.02
C ALA A 6 -26.20 29.91 5.29
N SER A 7 -26.34 28.59 5.16
CA SER A 7 -25.17 27.72 5.22
C SER A 7 -25.65 26.27 5.25
N LEU A 8 -25.77 25.66 4.08
CA LEU A 8 -25.75 24.21 3.94
C LEU A 8 -24.27 23.82 4.07
N MET A 9 -23.77 23.52 5.27
CA MET A 9 -22.41 22.99 5.41
C MET A 9 -22.41 21.53 4.92
N VAL A 10 -22.01 21.39 3.66
CA VAL A 10 -21.63 20.14 3.01
C VAL A 10 -20.39 19.60 3.74
N LEU A 11 -20.56 18.56 4.55
CA LEU A 11 -19.44 17.72 4.99
C LEU A 11 -19.51 16.41 4.21
N ALA A 12 -19.18 16.49 2.91
CA ALA A 12 -18.79 15.32 2.16
C ALA A 12 -17.35 14.99 2.55
N THR A 13 -17.15 14.34 3.70
CA THR A 13 -15.89 13.66 3.96
C THR A 13 -15.84 12.46 3.03
N PHE A 14 -15.35 12.65 1.81
CA PHE A 14 -14.86 11.54 1.00
C PHE A 14 -13.65 10.99 1.74
N MET A 15 -13.89 10.02 2.64
CA MET A 15 -12.85 9.06 2.98
C MET A 15 -12.55 8.33 1.69
N THR A 16 -11.52 8.77 0.97
CA THR A 16 -10.87 7.94 -0.03
C THR A 16 -10.47 6.68 0.72
N ALA A 17 -11.22 5.59 0.50
CA ALA A 17 -10.84 4.28 1.01
C ALA A 17 -9.44 4.00 0.48
N CYS A 18 -8.45 4.12 1.36
CA CYS A 18 -7.08 3.76 1.05
C CYS A 18 -7.10 2.24 0.91
N ASN A 19 -7.14 1.73 -0.32
CA ASN A 19 -7.13 0.30 -0.60
C ASN A 19 -5.74 -0.31 -0.45
N ALA A 20 -4.82 0.37 0.26
CA ALA A 20 -3.48 -0.14 0.50
C ALA A 20 -3.59 -1.56 1.05
N GLN A 21 -3.09 -2.53 0.26
CA GLN A 21 -3.05 -3.93 0.66
C GLN A 21 -2.11 -4.05 1.86
N CYS A 22 -2.68 -3.96 3.06
CA CYS A 22 -1.96 -3.96 4.32
C CYS A 22 -2.28 -5.21 5.13
N TYR A 23 -1.30 -5.69 5.88
CA TYR A 23 -1.47 -6.75 6.87
C TYR A 23 -0.68 -6.44 8.13
N ALA A 24 -1.11 -7.05 9.23
CA ALA A 24 -0.44 -6.94 10.53
C ALA A 24 0.10 -8.32 10.94
N ILE A 25 1.36 -8.36 11.37
CA ILE A 25 1.99 -9.51 12.01
C ILE A 25 1.99 -9.23 13.51
N THR A 26 1.22 -9.99 14.27
CA THR A 26 1.24 -9.90 15.73
C THR A 26 2.58 -10.41 16.27
N LEU A 27 3.15 -9.68 17.23
CA LEU A 27 4.33 -10.12 17.96
C LEU A 27 3.87 -10.87 19.21
N ASP A 28 4.39 -12.08 19.42
CA ASP A 28 4.06 -12.84 20.62
C ASP A 28 4.47 -12.06 21.88
N ASN A 29 3.57 -12.04 22.85
CA ASN A 29 3.81 -11.39 24.14
C ASN A 29 4.69 -12.32 24.97
N ASP A 30 6.00 -12.04 24.98
CA ASP A 30 6.88 -12.64 25.98
C ASP A 30 6.60 -11.93 27.32
N GLN A 31 5.60 -12.47 28.04
CA GLN A 31 5.26 -12.21 29.45
C GLN A 31 5.78 -10.88 30.04
N GLY A 32 5.22 -9.75 29.59
CA GLY A 32 5.37 -8.45 30.26
C GLY A 32 6.59 -7.62 29.87
N ASN A 33 7.41 -8.04 28.90
CA ASN A 33 8.47 -7.18 28.35
C ASN A 33 7.92 -6.28 27.24
N VAL A 34 8.16 -4.97 27.37
CA VAL A 34 7.93 -4.00 26.28
C VAL A 34 8.96 -4.31 25.19
N HIS A 35 8.49 -4.70 24.00
CA HIS A 35 9.36 -4.94 22.86
C HIS A 35 10.03 -3.64 22.42
N THR A 36 11.36 -3.59 22.49
CA THR A 36 12.16 -2.46 21.99
C THR A 36 12.48 -2.58 20.50
N GLN A 37 12.13 -3.72 19.89
CA GLN A 37 12.40 -4.08 18.51
C GLN A 37 11.39 -5.12 18.01
N CYS A 38 11.19 -5.17 16.69
CA CYS A 38 10.41 -6.20 16.03
C CYS A 38 11.31 -7.09 15.19
N LYS A 39 11.00 -8.39 15.11
CA LYS A 39 11.65 -9.31 14.17
C LYS A 39 10.68 -9.62 13.04
N ASP A 40 11.07 -9.29 11.82
CA ASP A 40 10.23 -9.51 10.64
C ASP A 40 10.19 -10.99 10.21
N ILE A 41 9.37 -11.31 9.22
CA ILE A 41 9.20 -12.68 8.68
C ILE A 41 10.49 -13.28 8.10
N ASN A 42 11.46 -12.44 7.72
CA ASN A 42 12.75 -12.86 7.22
C ASN A 42 13.77 -13.03 8.36
N GLY A 43 13.35 -12.77 9.60
CA GLY A 43 14.17 -12.85 10.79
C GLY A 43 15.05 -11.62 11.03
N VAL A 44 14.84 -10.51 10.30
CA VAL A 44 15.59 -9.27 10.47
C VAL A 44 14.97 -8.46 11.61
N THR A 45 15.82 -7.95 12.50
CA THR A 45 15.41 -7.12 13.63
C THR A 45 15.37 -5.65 13.24
N HIS A 46 14.26 -4.98 13.55
CA HIS A 46 14.03 -3.55 13.31
C HIS A 46 13.71 -2.83 14.62
N PRO A 47 14.22 -1.62 14.88
CA PRO A 47 13.91 -0.87 16.10
C PRO A 47 12.41 -0.56 16.24
N LEU A 48 11.92 -0.44 17.48
CA LEU A 48 10.57 0.06 17.75
C LEU A 48 10.35 1.43 17.09
N ASN A 49 9.15 1.66 16.53
CA ASN A 49 8.76 2.88 15.83
C ASN A 49 9.60 3.19 14.57
N SER A 50 10.31 2.21 14.02
CA SER A 50 11.03 2.35 12.74
C SER A 50 10.19 1.90 11.55
N LYS A 51 10.49 2.48 10.38
CA LYS A 51 9.96 2.10 9.07
C LYS A 51 11.05 1.49 8.21
N TRP A 52 10.70 0.51 7.39
CA TRP A 52 11.59 -0.02 6.36
C TRP A 52 10.80 -0.49 5.14
N THR A 53 11.46 -0.51 3.99
CA THR A 53 10.93 -1.17 2.79
C THR A 53 11.51 -2.57 2.70
N ASN A 54 10.64 -3.58 2.62
CA ASN A 54 11.08 -4.96 2.49
C ASN A 54 11.29 -5.36 1.01
N SER A 55 11.80 -6.57 0.80
CA SER A 55 12.05 -7.10 -0.55
C SER A 55 10.78 -7.43 -1.34
N ASN A 56 9.60 -7.36 -0.71
CA ASN A 56 8.30 -7.59 -1.34
C ASN A 56 7.61 -6.28 -1.75
N CYS A 57 8.34 -5.16 -1.77
CA CYS A 57 7.81 -3.85 -2.14
C CYS A 57 6.74 -3.34 -1.16
N GLU A 58 6.94 -3.60 0.13
CA GLU A 58 6.03 -3.16 1.19
C GLU A 58 6.77 -2.18 2.11
N GLU A 59 6.09 -1.10 2.51
CA GLU A 59 6.51 -0.29 3.64
C GLU A 59 5.99 -0.96 4.92
N CYS A 60 6.91 -1.37 5.76
CA CYS A 60 6.64 -1.97 7.06
C CYS A 60 6.94 -0.98 8.18
N TYR A 61 6.19 -1.09 9.28
CA TYR A 61 6.32 -0.28 10.47
C TYR A 61 6.25 -1.15 11.72
N CYS A 62 7.29 -1.05 12.55
CA CYS A 62 7.40 -1.78 13.81
C CYS A 62 6.67 -1.01 14.92
N ARG A 63 5.55 -1.57 15.40
CA ARG A 63 4.81 -1.08 16.58
C ARG A 63 5.11 -1.97 17.78
N GLU A 64 4.61 -1.56 18.94
CA GLU A 64 4.85 -2.23 20.22
C GLU A 64 4.38 -3.71 20.25
N ARG A 65 3.30 -4.03 19.53
CA ARG A 65 2.69 -5.37 19.56
C ARG A 65 2.53 -6.02 18.18
N GLU A 66 2.92 -5.32 17.12
CA GLU A 66 2.72 -5.77 15.76
C GLU A 66 3.68 -5.10 14.79
N ILE A 67 3.90 -5.76 13.66
CA ILE A 67 4.47 -5.13 12.46
C ILE A 67 3.33 -4.91 11.48
N ASN A 68 3.11 -3.67 11.04
CA ASN A 68 2.20 -3.38 9.94
C ASN A 68 2.99 -3.24 8.65
N CYS A 69 2.63 -3.99 7.62
CA CYS A 69 3.22 -3.87 6.29
C CYS A 69 2.14 -3.54 5.27
N CYS A 70 2.42 -2.60 4.37
CA CYS A 70 1.51 -2.17 3.32
C CYS A 70 2.23 -2.19 1.98
N SER A 71 1.58 -2.71 0.93
CA SER A 71 2.09 -2.65 -0.44
C SER A 71 2.35 -1.20 -0.86
N LEU A 72 3.50 -0.98 -1.51
CA LEU A 72 3.82 0.26 -2.23
C LEU A 72 3.51 0.16 -3.72
N VAL A 73 3.06 -1.00 -4.18
CA VAL A 73 2.89 -1.32 -5.60
C VAL A 73 1.56 -0.78 -6.10
N LEU A 74 1.61 0.15 -7.05
CA LEU A 74 0.43 0.56 -7.81
C LEU A 74 0.09 -0.53 -8.84
N GLU A 75 -1.03 -1.21 -8.62
CA GLU A 75 -1.52 -2.26 -9.48
C GLU A 75 -2.43 -1.68 -10.57
N PRO A 76 -2.13 -1.92 -11.86
CA PRO A 76 -3.03 -1.55 -12.93
C PRO A 76 -4.21 -2.52 -12.94
N VAL A 77 -5.43 -1.98 -12.94
CA VAL A 77 -6.68 -2.76 -12.95
C VAL A 77 -7.57 -2.45 -14.15
N GLY A 78 -7.40 -1.28 -14.76
CA GLY A 78 -8.18 -0.85 -15.92
C GLY A 78 -7.32 -0.76 -17.19
N PHE A 79 -7.28 -1.82 -17.98
CA PHE A 79 -6.60 -1.86 -19.29
C PHE A 79 -7.31 -2.84 -20.25
N ASP A 80 -6.97 -2.78 -21.53
CA ASP A 80 -7.57 -3.62 -22.58
C ASP A 80 -7.27 -5.11 -22.36
N ALA A 81 -8.25 -5.98 -22.58
CA ALA A 81 -8.12 -7.43 -22.39
C ALA A 81 -7.07 -8.09 -23.32
N LYS A 82 -6.69 -7.44 -24.43
CA LYS A 82 -5.59 -7.88 -25.30
C LYS A 82 -4.21 -7.64 -24.70
N CYS A 83 -4.15 -6.93 -23.58
CA CYS A 83 -2.92 -6.59 -22.87
C CYS A 83 -2.78 -7.44 -21.59
N GLU A 84 -1.56 -7.47 -21.09
CA GLU A 84 -1.19 -8.10 -19.82
C GLU A 84 -0.26 -7.19 -19.03
N LYS A 85 -0.22 -7.40 -17.71
CA LYS A 85 0.65 -6.65 -16.80
C LYS A 85 1.85 -7.50 -16.40
N ILE A 86 3.03 -6.87 -16.39
CA ILE A 86 4.30 -7.48 -16.01
C ILE A 86 4.81 -6.75 -14.78
N PHE A 87 5.05 -7.50 -13.70
CA PHE A 87 5.59 -6.95 -12.46
C PHE A 87 7.12 -6.87 -12.50
N HIS A 88 7.66 -5.70 -12.17
CA HIS A 88 9.10 -5.45 -12.07
C HIS A 88 9.50 -5.31 -10.60
N LYS A 89 9.98 -6.41 -10.02
CA LYS A 89 10.38 -6.44 -8.60
C LYS A 89 11.53 -5.48 -8.26
N SER A 90 12.40 -5.17 -9.22
CA SER A 90 13.56 -4.29 -9.02
C SER A 90 13.20 -2.85 -8.67
N ASN A 91 12.04 -2.37 -9.15
CA ASN A 91 11.57 -1.01 -8.93
C ASN A 91 10.12 -0.95 -8.42
N CYS A 92 9.55 -2.09 -8.04
CA CYS A 92 8.22 -2.21 -7.46
C CYS A 92 7.09 -1.63 -8.34
N SER A 93 7.20 -1.83 -9.66
CA SER A 93 6.24 -1.26 -10.64
C SER A 93 5.65 -2.30 -11.57
N TYR A 94 4.53 -1.94 -12.22
CA TYR A 94 3.98 -2.70 -13.34
C TYR A 94 4.18 -1.97 -14.67
N THR A 95 4.44 -2.74 -15.72
CA THR A 95 4.19 -2.31 -17.10
C THR A 95 3.02 -3.07 -17.67
N VAL A 96 2.24 -2.44 -18.55
CA VAL A 96 1.16 -3.11 -19.28
C VAL A 96 1.49 -3.11 -20.76
N VAL A 97 1.51 -4.28 -21.37
CA VAL A 97 1.95 -4.50 -22.76
C VAL A 97 0.98 -5.40 -23.52
N GLU A 98 1.03 -5.40 -24.85
CA GLU A 98 0.20 -6.30 -25.66
C GLU A 98 0.67 -7.76 -25.52
N LYS A 99 -0.26 -8.70 -25.32
CA LYS A 99 0.05 -10.14 -25.18
C LYS A 99 0.80 -10.71 -26.39
N ASN A 100 0.44 -10.24 -27.59
CA ASN A 100 1.04 -10.71 -28.85
C ASN A 100 2.30 -9.92 -29.24
N ASN A 101 2.60 -8.80 -28.55
CA ASN A 101 3.78 -7.99 -28.81
C ASN A 101 4.21 -7.27 -27.51
N PRO A 102 4.99 -7.94 -26.65
CA PRO A 102 5.43 -7.38 -25.37
C PRO A 102 6.28 -6.10 -25.49
N GLY A 103 6.81 -5.78 -26.67
CA GLY A 103 7.52 -4.52 -26.92
C GLY A 103 6.61 -3.30 -27.06
N LYS A 104 5.29 -3.50 -27.18
CA LYS A 104 4.31 -2.41 -27.33
C LYS A 104 3.52 -2.22 -26.04
N SER A 105 3.61 -1.02 -25.48
CA SER A 105 2.87 -0.64 -24.28
C SER A 105 1.38 -0.44 -24.56
N CYS A 106 0.57 -0.71 -23.53
CA CYS A 106 -0.87 -0.44 -23.53
C CYS A 106 -1.20 0.74 -22.61
N SER A 107 -2.24 1.49 -22.98
CA SER A 107 -2.81 2.52 -22.12
C SER A 107 -3.50 1.91 -20.90
N VAL A 108 -3.28 2.51 -19.74
CA VAL A 108 -3.91 2.13 -18.47
C VAL A 108 -4.81 3.27 -18.03
N ASN A 109 -6.07 2.96 -17.77
CA ASN A 109 -7.09 3.93 -17.36
C ASN A 109 -7.26 4.00 -15.84
N THR A 110 -6.86 2.95 -15.11
CA THR A 110 -7.06 2.87 -13.66
C THR A 110 -5.94 2.10 -12.98
N TRP A 111 -5.41 2.71 -11.91
CA TRP A 111 -4.42 2.17 -11.00
C TRP A 111 -5.00 2.16 -9.58
N VAL A 112 -4.63 1.16 -8.79
CA VAL A 112 -5.04 1.02 -7.39
C VAL A 112 -3.79 0.73 -6.55
N LEU A 113 -3.74 1.29 -5.34
CA LEU A 113 -2.76 0.95 -4.30
C LEU A 113 -3.41 -0.02 -3.32
#